data_AF-A0A8S1CJ59-F1
#
_entry.id   AF-A0A8S1CJ59-F1
#
_cell.length_a   1.000
_cell.length_b   1.000
_cell.length_c   1.000
_cell.angle_alpha   90.00
_cell.angle_beta   90.00
_cell.angle_gamma   90.00
#
_symmetry.space_group_name_H-M   'P 1'
#
loop_
_entity.id
_entity.type
_entity.pdbx_description
1 polymer ?
#
loop_
_entity_poly.entity_id
_entity_poly.type
_entity_poly.pdbx_seq_one_letter_code
_entity_poly.pdbx_strand_id
1 'polypeptide(L)'
;MSVVSQVYRYTDRTTGVSLIERRLNSAMGAVAGKEQSEASEDVRGSRNSLVSISSELGYSSDHLSSALREKGAKPGPITNSTKAVYARQLARLKKGRKGKQIEQENTTKFSRELEKTLKDPSSFDPAPALALEQRLATEFTSSVKKGRELRGGHLKTSFTYLLLDPRVTLNLPLRAHVLGLEETWRTFIKSVFYVGKGKRSRPYYHLNEAIAAWKEEAQGQPEPGAKIKRILDIWKAGCGVVCLHVFHSVIPVEAHTREAAMIDAIGLSNLCNLKGGEYYGVISTKSAKEQCHFGVHLLRNAMNIFLHEGERQLFPSDIS
;
A
#
# COMPACT_ATOMS: atom_id res chain seq x y z
N MET A 1 -7.23 -4.58 24.52
CA MET A 1 -8.39 -3.98 23.84
C MET A 1 -8.13 -2.49 23.68
N SER A 2 -8.26 -1.94 22.48
CA SER A 2 -8.09 -0.49 22.26
C SER A 2 -9.27 0.25 22.89
N VAL A 3 -8.97 1.16 23.82
CA VAL A 3 -9.99 1.96 24.52
C VAL A 3 -10.34 3.17 23.66
N VAL A 4 -11.65 3.41 23.47
CA VAL A 4 -12.18 4.60 22.79
C VAL A 4 -11.95 5.81 23.69
N SER A 5 -11.28 6.82 23.17
CA SER A 5 -10.92 8.03 23.90
C SER A 5 -11.97 9.13 23.76
N GLN A 6 -12.50 9.31 22.55
CA GLN A 6 -13.43 10.36 22.18
C GLN A 6 -14.40 9.87 21.11
N VAL A 7 -15.63 10.38 21.13
CA VAL A 7 -16.67 10.07 20.14
C VAL A 7 -17.24 11.39 19.60
N TYR A 8 -17.20 11.56 18.28
CA TYR A 8 -17.77 12.72 17.59
C TYR A 8 -18.88 12.27 16.65
N ARG A 9 -19.93 13.07 16.51
CA ARG A 9 -21.01 12.84 15.54
C ARG A 9 -20.94 13.89 14.44
N TYR A 10 -20.90 13.42 13.19
CA TYR A 10 -20.99 14.25 11.99
C TYR A 10 -22.34 14.01 11.35
N THR A 11 -23.10 15.07 11.10
CA THR A 11 -24.36 14.98 10.36
C THR A 11 -24.24 15.84 9.11
N ASP A 12 -24.34 15.19 7.96
CA ASP A 12 -24.47 15.88 6.69
C ASP A 12 -25.90 16.43 6.59
N ARG A 13 -26.04 17.75 6.71
CA ARG A 13 -27.34 18.43 6.68
C ARG A 13 -28.03 18.33 5.32
N THR A 14 -27.29 18.05 4.25
CA THR A 14 -27.84 17.96 2.89
C THR A 14 -28.42 16.57 2.63
N THR A 15 -27.76 15.52 3.13
CA THR A 15 -28.21 14.13 2.91
C THR A 15 -28.96 13.54 4.10
N GLY A 16 -28.93 14.20 5.27
CA GLY A 16 -29.47 13.69 6.53
C GLY A 16 -28.66 12.56 7.16
N VAL A 17 -27.58 12.12 6.49
CA VAL A 17 -26.76 10.99 6.93
C VAL A 17 -25.87 11.40 8.09
N SER A 18 -25.81 10.55 9.13
CA SER A 18 -24.94 10.75 10.28
C SER A 18 -23.86 9.68 10.38
N LEU A 19 -22.65 10.10 10.69
CA LEU A 19 -21.47 9.27 10.96
C LEU A 19 -20.99 9.52 12.39
N ILE A 20 -20.46 8.47 13.01
CA ILE A 20 -19.81 8.53 14.31
C ILE A 20 -18.32 8.29 14.10
N GLU A 21 -17.50 9.24 14.50
CA GLU A 21 -16.04 9.07 14.60
C GLU A 21 -15.69 8.63 16.02
N ARG A 22 -15.08 7.45 16.15
CA ARG A 22 -14.47 7.00 17.40
C ARG A 22 -12.96 7.18 17.28
N ARG A 23 -12.37 7.98 18.18
CA ARG A 23 -10.91 8.12 18.30
C ARG A 23 -10.39 7.09 19.29
N LEU A 24 -9.33 6.39 18.91
CA LEU A 24 -8.68 5.42 19.79
C LEU A 24 -7.51 6.07 20.52
N ASN A 25 -7.21 5.57 21.72
CA ASN A 25 -6.01 5.97 22.44
C ASN A 25 -4.76 5.71 21.60
N SER A 26 -3.87 6.71 21.54
CA SER A 26 -2.52 6.61 20.98
C SER A 26 -1.50 6.59 22.10
N ALA A 27 -0.32 5.98 21.85
CA ALA A 27 0.77 5.92 22.82
C ALA A 27 1.18 7.32 23.33
N MET A 28 1.14 8.35 22.47
CA MET A 28 1.43 9.73 22.87
C MET A 28 0.42 10.34 23.85
N GLY A 29 -0.85 9.91 23.82
CA GLY A 29 -1.87 10.35 24.78
C GLY A 29 -1.75 9.68 26.15
N ALA A 30 -1.07 8.53 26.23
CA ALA A 30 -0.79 7.83 27.48
C ALA A 30 0.44 8.38 28.23
N VAL A 31 1.30 9.15 27.56
CA VAL A 31 2.55 9.70 28.13
C VAL A 31 2.30 10.98 28.95
N ALA A 32 1.15 11.64 28.81
CA ALA A 32 0.80 12.83 29.60
C ALA A 32 0.51 12.52 31.09
N GLY A 33 0.69 11.28 31.57
CA GLY A 33 0.32 10.86 32.92
C GLY A 33 1.39 10.14 33.74
N LYS A 34 2.65 10.00 33.29
CA LYS A 34 3.71 9.42 34.11
C LYS A 34 5.08 10.04 33.86
N GLU A 35 5.56 10.77 34.85
CA GLU A 35 6.95 11.22 34.99
C GLU A 35 7.87 10.05 35.39
N GLN A 36 9.07 10.08 34.79
CA GLN A 36 10.40 9.63 35.24
C GLN A 36 10.64 8.22 35.82
N SER A 37 11.52 7.46 35.14
CA SER A 37 12.86 7.09 35.66
C SER A 37 13.70 6.38 34.58
N GLU A 38 15.01 6.70 34.57
CA GLU A 38 16.06 6.29 33.62
C GLU A 38 16.86 5.04 34.07
N ALA A 39 17.75 4.59 33.15
CA ALA A 39 18.99 3.75 33.28
C ALA A 39 18.86 2.38 32.55
N SER A 40 19.49 2.04 31.40
CA SER A 40 20.89 2.07 30.87
C SER A 40 21.50 0.64 30.71
N GLU A 41 22.05 0.36 29.51
CA GLU A 41 23.21 -0.51 29.12
C GLU A 41 23.19 -2.05 29.41
N ASP A 42 23.77 -3.01 28.65
CA ASP A 42 24.54 -3.13 27.38
C ASP A 42 24.64 -4.64 26.99
N VAL A 43 25.32 -4.99 25.88
CA VAL A 43 26.09 -6.24 25.56
C VAL A 43 25.78 -6.94 24.21
N ARG A 44 26.90 -7.23 23.52
CA ARG A 44 27.19 -7.70 22.14
C ARG A 44 27.07 -9.20 21.85
N GLY A 45 27.06 -9.52 20.55
CA GLY A 45 27.73 -10.69 19.90
C GLY A 45 26.76 -11.68 19.23
N SER A 46 27.00 -12.34 18.09
CA SER A 46 28.14 -12.48 17.16
C SER A 46 27.63 -13.12 15.84
N ARG A 47 28.46 -13.08 14.77
CA ARG A 47 28.17 -13.47 13.37
C ARG A 47 28.55 -14.92 13.01
N ASN A 48 28.01 -15.40 11.88
CA ASN A 48 28.58 -16.25 10.79
C ASN A 48 27.58 -17.35 10.34
N SER A 49 27.53 -17.87 9.11
CA SER A 49 28.19 -17.62 7.81
C SER A 49 27.48 -18.48 6.75
N LEU A 50 27.54 -18.05 5.48
CA LEU A 50 27.09 -18.75 4.27
C LEU A 50 27.99 -19.95 3.91
N VAL A 51 27.41 -20.99 3.29
CA VAL A 51 28.16 -21.96 2.46
C VAL A 51 27.37 -22.27 1.19
N SER A 52 28.07 -22.21 0.06
CA SER A 52 27.62 -22.57 -1.29
C SER A 52 28.48 -23.74 -1.78
N ILE A 53 27.88 -24.74 -2.43
CA ILE A 53 28.62 -25.82 -3.11
C ILE A 53 27.96 -26.12 -4.45
N SER A 54 28.79 -26.16 -5.50
CA SER A 54 28.49 -26.58 -6.86
C SER A 54 29.07 -27.97 -7.15
N SER A 55 28.51 -28.60 -8.19
CA SER A 55 29.15 -29.48 -9.20
C SER A 55 29.00 -31.00 -9.13
N GLU A 56 28.97 -31.56 -10.36
CA GLU A 56 29.12 -32.95 -10.82
C GLU A 56 27.87 -33.86 -10.96
N LEU A 57 27.61 -34.29 -12.20
CA LEU A 57 26.97 -35.57 -12.54
C LEU A 57 27.30 -35.90 -14.01
N GLY A 58 28.29 -36.78 -14.19
CA GLY A 58 28.73 -37.31 -15.49
C GLY A 58 27.83 -38.43 -16.01
N TYR A 59 26.96 -38.13 -16.96
CA TYR A 59 26.14 -39.13 -17.64
C TYR A 59 26.84 -39.65 -18.91
N SER A 60 26.73 -40.95 -19.24
CA SER A 60 27.11 -41.50 -20.56
C SER A 60 26.08 -41.12 -21.64
N SER A 61 26.49 -41.01 -22.91
CA SER A 61 25.64 -40.52 -24.01
C SER A 61 24.39 -41.38 -24.23
N ASP A 62 24.51 -42.71 -24.10
CA ASP A 62 23.38 -43.63 -24.27
C ASP A 62 22.36 -43.52 -23.13
N HIS A 63 22.87 -43.38 -21.91
CA HIS A 63 22.04 -43.17 -20.71
C HIS A 63 21.24 -41.86 -20.79
N LEU A 64 21.83 -40.83 -21.41
CA LEU A 64 21.19 -39.53 -21.57
C LEU A 64 20.06 -39.56 -22.62
N SER A 65 20.23 -40.33 -23.70
CA SER A 65 19.21 -40.53 -24.74
C SER A 65 18.00 -41.28 -24.18
N SER A 66 18.25 -42.37 -23.45
CA SER A 66 17.20 -43.20 -22.84
C SER A 66 16.37 -42.41 -21.81
N ALA A 67 17.04 -41.71 -20.88
CA ALA A 67 16.36 -40.93 -19.84
C ALA A 67 15.55 -39.74 -20.38
N LEU A 68 15.95 -39.16 -21.52
CA LEU A 68 15.19 -38.10 -22.19
C LEU A 68 13.93 -38.64 -22.87
N ARG A 69 14.03 -39.82 -23.50
CA ARG A 69 12.89 -40.50 -24.15
C ARG A 69 11.84 -40.93 -23.13
N GLU A 70 12.27 -41.46 -21.99
CA GLU A 70 11.39 -41.83 -20.88
C GLU A 70 10.58 -40.63 -20.35
N LYS A 71 11.14 -39.41 -20.39
CA LYS A 71 10.46 -38.16 -20.04
C LYS A 71 9.71 -37.50 -21.20
N GLY A 72 9.49 -38.22 -22.30
CA GLY A 72 8.67 -37.78 -23.44
C GLY A 72 9.37 -36.84 -24.43
N ALA A 73 10.69 -36.67 -24.34
CA ALA A 73 11.47 -35.90 -25.32
C ALA A 73 12.00 -36.80 -26.45
N LYS A 74 12.11 -36.27 -27.68
CA LYS A 74 12.74 -36.96 -28.82
C LYS A 74 14.09 -36.31 -29.14
N PRO A 75 15.20 -36.69 -28.45
CA PRO A 75 16.51 -36.11 -28.73
C PRO A 75 17.04 -36.57 -30.10
N GLY A 76 17.80 -35.70 -30.77
CA GLY A 76 18.61 -36.04 -31.94
C GLY A 76 19.90 -36.77 -31.55
N PRO A 77 20.89 -36.91 -32.46
CA PRO A 77 22.14 -37.61 -32.17
C PRO A 77 22.89 -36.98 -31.00
N ILE A 78 23.20 -37.76 -29.97
CA ILE A 78 23.96 -37.27 -28.81
C ILE A 78 25.45 -37.47 -29.06
N THR A 79 26.09 -36.40 -29.49
CA THR A 79 27.54 -36.29 -29.69
C THR A 79 28.21 -35.60 -28.50
N ASN A 80 29.55 -35.65 -28.41
CA ASN A 80 30.30 -34.98 -27.34
C ASN A 80 29.97 -33.47 -27.24
N SER A 81 29.72 -32.80 -28.37
CA SER A 81 29.36 -31.38 -28.41
C SER A 81 27.92 -31.08 -27.94
N THR A 82 26.99 -32.03 -28.09
CA THR A 82 25.57 -31.84 -27.72
C THR A 82 25.20 -32.44 -26.36
N LYS A 83 26.10 -33.24 -25.78
CA LYS A 83 25.93 -33.92 -24.48
C LYS A 83 25.59 -32.96 -23.33
N ALA A 84 26.26 -31.82 -23.24
CA ALA A 84 26.01 -30.81 -22.19
C ALA A 84 24.63 -30.12 -22.33
N VAL A 85 24.09 -30.06 -23.55
CA VAL A 85 22.74 -29.49 -23.82
C VAL A 85 21.68 -30.49 -23.38
N TYR A 86 21.85 -31.77 -23.76
CA TYR A 86 20.93 -32.83 -23.37
C TYR A 86 20.96 -33.13 -21.86
N ALA A 87 22.11 -33.01 -21.19
CA ALA A 87 22.21 -33.12 -19.73
C ALA A 87 21.42 -32.02 -19.01
N ARG A 88 21.50 -30.77 -19.50
CA ARG A 88 20.70 -29.65 -19.00
C ARG A 88 19.20 -29.84 -19.27
N GLN A 89 18.84 -30.37 -20.44
CA GLN A 89 17.45 -30.69 -20.78
C GLN A 89 16.89 -31.77 -19.85
N LEU A 90 17.66 -32.83 -19.58
CA LEU A 90 17.26 -33.88 -18.66
C LEU A 90 17.14 -33.35 -17.23
N ALA A 91 18.05 -32.48 -16.79
CA ALA A 91 17.95 -31.82 -15.49
C ALA A 91 16.69 -30.95 -15.37
N ARG A 92 16.28 -30.24 -16.43
CA ARG A 92 15.01 -29.48 -16.47
C ARG A 92 13.78 -30.39 -16.42
N LEU A 93 13.83 -31.55 -17.09
CA LEU A 93 12.73 -32.52 -17.06
C LEU A 93 12.64 -33.24 -15.71
N LYS A 94 13.79 -33.56 -15.09
CA LYS A 94 13.86 -34.16 -13.74
C LYS A 94 13.44 -33.18 -12.64
N LYS A 95 13.74 -31.89 -12.77
CA LYS A 95 13.27 -30.85 -11.83
C LYS A 95 11.76 -30.62 -11.86
N GLY A 96 11.04 -31.32 -12.75
CA GLY A 96 9.63 -31.06 -13.02
C GLY A 96 9.49 -29.72 -13.71
N ARG A 97 8.73 -29.69 -14.81
CA ARG A 97 8.00 -28.46 -15.10
C ARG A 97 7.16 -28.22 -13.84
N LYS A 98 7.44 -27.16 -13.08
CA LYS A 98 6.38 -26.43 -12.39
C LYS A 98 5.43 -26.00 -13.50
N GLY A 99 4.57 -26.92 -13.94
CA GLY A 99 3.33 -26.55 -14.58
C GLY A 99 2.72 -25.53 -13.66
N LYS A 100 2.28 -24.41 -14.23
CA LYS A 100 1.43 -23.47 -13.51
C LYS A 100 0.21 -24.26 -13.02
N GLN A 101 0.31 -24.86 -11.85
CA GLN A 101 -0.83 -24.89 -10.97
C GLN A 101 -1.14 -23.42 -10.75
N ILE A 102 -2.29 -23.01 -11.27
CA ILE A 102 -2.91 -21.76 -10.91
C ILE A 102 -3.37 -21.98 -9.46
N GLU A 103 -2.41 -21.98 -8.54
CA GLU A 103 -2.68 -21.47 -7.22
C GLU A 103 -2.72 -19.96 -7.45
N GLN A 104 -3.92 -19.38 -7.39
CA GLN A 104 -4.09 -17.95 -7.19
C GLN A 104 -3.55 -17.62 -5.79
N GLU A 105 -2.24 -17.73 -5.60
CA GLU A 105 -1.59 -16.89 -4.62
C GLU A 105 -1.77 -15.47 -5.17
N ASN A 106 -2.74 -14.74 -4.62
CA ASN A 106 -2.84 -13.29 -4.74
C ASN A 106 -1.58 -12.68 -4.11
N THR A 107 -0.43 -12.83 -4.77
CA THR A 107 0.79 -12.16 -4.37
C THR A 107 0.56 -10.68 -4.65
N THR A 108 0.38 -9.90 -3.59
CA THR A 108 0.28 -8.45 -3.67
C THR A 108 1.46 -7.91 -4.46
N LYS A 109 1.21 -7.39 -5.66
CA LYS A 109 2.27 -6.94 -6.57
C LYS A 109 2.45 -5.44 -6.40
N PHE A 110 3.34 -5.05 -5.49
CA PHE A 110 3.70 -3.65 -5.27
C PHE A 110 4.69 -3.17 -6.34
N SER A 111 4.94 -1.87 -6.42
CA SER A 111 6.07 -1.36 -7.22
C SER A 111 7.40 -1.90 -6.65
N ARG A 112 8.44 -2.02 -7.49
CA ARG A 112 9.76 -2.52 -7.04
C ARG A 112 10.35 -1.62 -5.95
N GLU A 113 10.08 -0.32 -6.07
CA GLU A 113 10.46 0.72 -5.14
C GLU A 113 9.82 0.47 -3.77
N LEU A 114 8.51 0.20 -3.74
CA LEU A 114 7.79 -0.12 -2.51
C LEU A 114 8.23 -1.47 -1.93
N GLU A 115 8.35 -2.53 -2.74
CA GLU A 115 8.80 -3.85 -2.30
C GLU A 115 10.16 -3.80 -1.61
N LYS A 116 11.09 -2.98 -2.12
CA LYS A 116 12.41 -2.79 -1.50
C LYS A 116 12.25 -2.24 -0.08
N THR A 117 11.41 -1.23 0.11
CA THR A 117 11.19 -0.63 1.44
C THR A 117 10.39 -1.51 2.39
N LEU A 118 9.55 -2.42 1.88
CA LEU A 118 8.84 -3.40 2.70
C LEU A 118 9.77 -4.47 3.27
N LYS A 119 10.89 -4.76 2.58
CA LYS A 119 11.95 -5.68 3.07
C LYS A 119 12.95 -4.99 3.96
N ASP A 120 13.30 -3.75 3.63
CA ASP A 120 14.22 -2.93 4.41
C ASP A 120 13.76 -1.46 4.35
N PRO A 121 12.99 -1.00 5.35
CA PRO A 121 12.51 0.38 5.38
C PRO A 121 13.62 1.42 5.55
N SER A 122 14.81 1.02 6.04
CA SER A 122 15.96 1.92 6.21
C SER A 122 16.67 2.18 4.88
N SER A 123 16.47 1.31 3.88
CA SER A 123 17.06 1.47 2.53
C SER A 123 16.44 2.59 1.68
N PHE A 124 15.42 3.28 2.19
CA PHE A 124 14.74 4.35 1.49
C PHE A 124 15.49 5.68 1.63
N ASP A 125 15.95 6.23 0.50
CA ASP A 125 16.51 7.58 0.44
C ASP A 125 15.40 8.60 0.09
N PRO A 126 15.04 9.51 1.02
CA PRO A 126 14.02 10.52 0.77
C PRO A 126 14.51 11.69 -0.08
N ALA A 127 15.82 11.92 -0.23
CA ALA A 127 16.34 13.16 -0.84
C ALA A 127 15.86 13.40 -2.28
N PRO A 128 15.82 12.40 -3.19
CA PRO A 128 15.31 12.60 -4.54
C PRO A 128 13.82 12.94 -4.56
N ALA A 129 13.02 12.29 -3.70
CA ALA A 129 11.59 12.53 -3.61
C ALA A 129 11.28 13.91 -3.01
N LEU A 130 12.03 14.33 -2.00
CA LEU A 130 11.90 15.65 -1.38
C LEU A 130 12.25 16.77 -2.37
N ALA A 131 13.31 16.61 -3.16
CA ALA A 131 13.67 17.56 -4.21
C ALA A 131 12.57 17.66 -5.28
N LEU A 132 11.96 16.54 -5.65
CA LEU A 132 10.81 16.52 -6.56
C LEU A 132 9.58 17.21 -5.97
N GLU A 133 9.30 17.00 -4.67
CA GLU A 133 8.20 17.66 -3.97
C GLU A 133 8.36 19.18 -3.97
N GLN A 134 9.56 19.67 -3.66
CA GLN A 134 9.88 21.10 -3.67
C GLN A 134 9.75 21.71 -5.07
N ARG A 135 10.22 21.01 -6.11
CA ARG A 135 10.06 21.44 -7.50
C ARG A 135 8.60 21.51 -7.92
N LEU A 136 7.81 20.51 -7.57
CA LEU A 136 6.36 20.46 -7.84
C LEU A 136 5.65 21.67 -7.20
N ALA A 137 5.92 21.92 -5.91
CA ALA A 137 5.34 23.05 -5.18
C ALA A 137 5.74 24.41 -5.78
N THR A 138 7.01 24.54 -6.20
CA THR A 138 7.54 25.77 -6.82
C THR A 138 6.91 26.03 -8.19
N GLU A 139 6.82 25.00 -9.03
CA GLU A 139 6.23 25.08 -10.36
C GLU A 139 4.76 25.48 -10.31
N PHE A 140 3.98 24.84 -9.44
CA PHE A 140 2.56 25.15 -9.28
C PHE A 140 2.35 26.54 -8.70
N THR A 141 3.15 26.95 -7.72
CA THR A 141 3.12 28.32 -7.21
C THR A 141 3.43 29.33 -8.30
N SER A 142 4.46 29.08 -9.14
CA SER A 142 4.78 29.94 -10.27
C SER A 142 3.68 29.96 -11.33
N SER A 143 3.04 28.83 -11.60
CA SER A 143 1.99 28.73 -12.63
C SER A 143 0.74 29.50 -12.24
N VAL A 144 0.37 29.44 -10.95
CA VAL A 144 -0.72 30.26 -10.37
C VAL A 144 -0.39 31.75 -10.49
N LYS A 145 0.82 32.17 -10.11
CA LYS A 145 1.25 33.58 -10.22
C LYS A 145 1.22 34.11 -11.66
N LYS A 146 1.51 33.24 -12.63
CA LYS A 146 1.50 33.58 -14.07
C LYS A 146 0.11 33.48 -14.71
N GLY A 147 -0.94 33.13 -13.95
CA GLY A 147 -2.30 33.00 -14.45
C GLY A 147 -2.48 31.89 -15.50
N ARG A 148 -1.63 30.86 -15.50
CA ARG A 148 -1.78 29.73 -16.43
C ARG A 148 -2.99 28.91 -16.02
N GLU A 149 -3.85 28.55 -16.96
CA GLU A 149 -4.98 27.67 -16.66
C GLU A 149 -4.52 26.29 -16.17
N LEU A 150 -5.04 25.87 -15.02
CA LEU A 150 -4.78 24.57 -14.43
C LEU A 150 -6.10 23.84 -14.25
N ARG A 151 -6.10 22.53 -14.52
CA ARG A 151 -7.29 21.70 -14.35
C ARG A 151 -7.85 21.83 -12.93
N GLY A 152 -9.12 22.18 -12.83
CA GLY A 152 -9.81 22.33 -11.54
C GLY A 152 -9.52 23.64 -10.79
N GLY A 153 -8.70 24.54 -11.36
CA GLY A 153 -8.43 25.89 -10.88
C GLY A 153 -7.21 26.04 -9.96
N HIS A 154 -7.05 27.25 -9.41
CA HIS A 154 -5.89 27.66 -8.61
C HIS A 154 -6.10 27.62 -7.10
N LEU A 155 -7.34 27.38 -6.65
CA LEU A 155 -7.68 27.42 -5.24
C LEU A 155 -7.08 26.22 -4.49
N LYS A 156 -6.33 26.52 -3.42
CA LYS A 156 -5.73 25.55 -2.48
C LYS A 156 -6.76 24.91 -1.55
N THR A 157 -7.73 24.23 -2.14
CA THR A 157 -8.90 23.66 -1.45
C THR A 157 -8.95 22.13 -1.56
N SER A 158 -7.90 21.54 -2.13
CA SER A 158 -7.81 20.10 -2.34
C SER A 158 -6.85 19.46 -1.33
N PHE A 159 -7.01 18.16 -1.16
CA PHE A 159 -6.15 17.31 -0.33
C PHE A 159 -6.17 15.89 -0.90
N THR A 160 -5.33 15.01 -0.36
CA THR A 160 -5.40 13.57 -0.64
C THR A 160 -5.82 12.84 0.61
N TYR A 161 -6.42 11.67 0.47
CA TYR A 161 -6.81 10.86 1.62
C TYR A 161 -6.66 9.38 1.33
N LEU A 162 -6.50 8.61 2.39
CA LEU A 162 -6.41 7.16 2.36
C LEU A 162 -7.60 6.59 3.13
N LEU A 163 -8.15 5.48 2.65
CA LEU A 163 -9.02 4.63 3.47
C LEU A 163 -8.23 3.41 3.91
N LEU A 164 -8.20 3.17 5.22
CA LEU A 164 -7.46 2.08 5.84
C LEU A 164 -8.42 1.10 6.52
N ASP A 165 -8.06 -0.18 6.46
CA ASP A 165 -8.78 -1.28 7.10
C ASP A 165 -8.33 -1.43 8.57
N PRO A 166 -9.18 -1.07 9.55
CA PRO A 166 -8.84 -1.13 10.98
C PRO A 166 -8.55 -2.55 11.48
N ARG A 167 -9.04 -3.58 10.78
CA ARG A 167 -8.78 -4.99 11.11
C ARG A 167 -7.33 -5.37 10.81
N VAL A 168 -6.65 -4.60 9.96
CA VAL A 168 -5.23 -4.73 9.65
C VAL A 168 -4.40 -3.77 10.52
N THR A 169 -4.81 -2.51 10.66
CA THR A 169 -4.05 -1.55 11.48
C THR A 169 -4.04 -1.94 12.95
N LEU A 170 -5.12 -2.51 13.48
CA LEU A 170 -5.25 -2.92 14.89
C LEU A 170 -4.74 -1.84 15.85
N ASN A 171 -5.23 -0.60 15.67
CA ASN A 171 -4.73 0.60 16.36
C ASN A 171 -3.20 0.74 16.28
N LEU A 172 -2.68 0.74 15.05
CA LEU A 172 -1.24 0.79 14.77
C LEU A 172 -0.51 1.92 15.54
N PRO A 173 -1.06 3.15 15.67
CA PRO A 173 -0.42 4.22 16.46
C PRO A 173 -0.13 3.84 17.92
N LEU A 174 -0.96 3.00 18.54
CA LEU A 174 -0.75 2.55 19.91
C LEU A 174 0.40 1.53 20.02
N ARG A 175 0.61 0.71 18.99
CA ARG A 175 1.54 -0.43 19.03
C ARG A 175 2.82 -0.27 18.21
N ALA A 176 2.95 0.80 17.42
CA ALA A 176 4.09 1.02 16.53
C ALA A 176 5.46 0.99 17.25
N HIS A 177 5.52 1.50 18.49
CA HIS A 177 6.74 1.50 19.30
C HIS A 177 7.23 0.08 19.66
N VAL A 178 6.34 -0.93 19.69
CA VAL A 178 6.69 -2.33 19.99
C VAL A 178 7.03 -3.13 18.73
N LEU A 179 6.40 -2.81 17.61
CA LEU A 179 6.50 -3.58 16.36
C LEU A 179 7.80 -3.36 15.59
N GLY A 180 8.48 -2.24 15.81
CA GLY A 180 9.59 -1.79 14.98
C GLY A 180 9.15 -1.23 13.63
N LEU A 181 10.08 -0.61 12.91
CA LEU A 181 9.80 0.15 11.69
C LEU A 181 9.30 -0.73 10.53
N GLU A 182 9.86 -1.93 10.36
CA GLU A 182 9.49 -2.86 9.28
C GLU A 182 8.04 -3.31 9.39
N GLU A 183 7.65 -3.83 10.56
CA GLU A 183 6.30 -4.33 10.74
C GLU A 183 5.28 -3.20 10.77
N THR A 184 5.65 -2.03 11.31
CA THR A 184 4.81 -0.83 11.27
C THR A 184 4.55 -0.39 9.84
N TRP A 185 5.60 -0.30 9.01
CA TRP A 185 5.50 0.07 7.61
C TRP A 185 4.67 -0.93 6.80
N ARG A 186 4.93 -2.23 6.99
CA ARG A 186 4.22 -3.31 6.31
C ARG A 186 2.75 -3.33 6.70
N THR A 187 2.43 -3.16 7.99
CA THR A 187 1.05 -3.07 8.47
C THR A 187 0.33 -1.88 7.84
N PHE A 188 0.95 -0.70 7.88
CA PHE A 188 0.35 0.51 7.31
C PHE A 188 0.01 0.31 5.84
N ILE A 189 0.97 -0.14 5.03
CA ILE A 189 0.75 -0.36 3.59
C ILE A 189 -0.34 -1.39 3.32
N LYS A 190 -0.34 -2.53 4.03
CA LYS A 190 -1.37 -3.57 3.85
C LYS A 190 -2.77 -3.11 4.25
N SER A 191 -2.87 -2.12 5.15
CA SER A 191 -4.16 -1.60 5.57
C SER A 191 -4.80 -0.65 4.56
N VAL A 192 -3.99 0.02 3.71
CA VAL A 192 -4.50 0.96 2.71
C VAL A 192 -5.23 0.18 1.62
N PHE A 193 -6.54 0.41 1.49
CA PHE A 193 -7.35 -0.21 0.43
C PHE A 193 -7.88 0.80 -0.59
N TYR A 194 -7.71 2.11 -0.35
CA TYR A 194 -8.11 3.13 -1.31
C TYR A 194 -7.28 4.40 -1.14
N VAL A 195 -6.91 5.02 -2.26
CA VAL A 195 -6.25 6.32 -2.34
C VAL A 195 -7.17 7.29 -3.08
N GLY A 196 -7.41 8.46 -2.53
CA GLY A 196 -8.31 9.44 -3.14
C GLY A 196 -7.80 10.87 -3.07
N LYS A 197 -8.40 11.69 -3.91
CA LYS A 197 -8.31 13.15 -3.91
C LYS A 197 -9.65 13.76 -3.48
N GLY A 198 -9.61 14.76 -2.62
CA GLY A 198 -10.79 15.36 -2.01
C GLY A 198 -10.82 16.88 -2.15
N LYS A 199 -12.04 17.43 -2.15
CA LYS A 199 -12.33 18.82 -1.79
C LYS A 199 -13.39 18.79 -0.71
N ARG A 200 -13.25 19.58 0.36
CA ARG A 200 -14.24 19.67 1.45
C ARG A 200 -14.62 18.27 2.00
N SER A 201 -15.91 17.94 2.07
CA SER A 201 -16.48 16.72 2.64
C SER A 201 -16.37 15.46 1.75
N ARG A 202 -15.61 15.48 0.66
CA ARG A 202 -15.57 14.37 -0.33
C ARG A 202 -15.32 12.97 0.27
N PRO A 203 -14.50 12.76 1.31
CA PRO A 203 -14.31 11.43 1.89
C PRO A 203 -15.59 10.87 2.53
N TYR A 204 -16.44 11.74 3.07
CA TYR A 204 -17.75 11.36 3.61
C TYR A 204 -18.73 10.92 2.52
N TYR A 205 -18.54 11.37 1.26
CA TYR A 205 -19.39 10.93 0.14
C TYR A 205 -19.33 9.40 -0.04
N HIS A 206 -18.15 8.78 0.08
CA HIS A 206 -18.03 7.32 -0.05
C HIS A 206 -18.66 6.56 1.11
N LEU A 207 -18.67 7.16 2.30
CA LEU A 207 -19.34 6.59 3.46
C LEU A 207 -20.86 6.75 3.34
N ASN A 208 -21.35 7.87 2.79
CA ASN A 208 -22.76 8.05 2.50
C ASN A 208 -23.25 7.05 1.44
N GLU A 209 -22.47 6.82 0.37
CA GLU A 209 -22.74 5.76 -0.63
C GLU A 209 -22.83 4.39 0.04
N ALA A 210 -21.92 4.08 0.97
CA ALA A 210 -21.96 2.82 1.71
C ALA A 210 -23.15 2.73 2.68
N ILE A 211 -23.59 3.83 3.28
CA ILE A 211 -24.78 3.85 4.14
C ILE A 211 -26.05 3.59 3.32
N ALA A 212 -26.16 4.17 2.12
CA ALA A 212 -27.26 3.88 1.21
C ALA A 212 -27.26 2.39 0.83
N ALA A 213 -26.10 1.87 0.41
CA ALA A 213 -25.96 0.46 0.06
C ALA A 213 -26.28 -0.49 1.24
N TRP A 214 -25.91 -0.12 2.48
CA TRP A 214 -26.26 -0.87 3.68
C TRP A 214 -27.78 -0.98 3.87
N LYS A 215 -28.51 0.11 3.64
CA LYS A 215 -29.98 0.15 3.76
C LYS A 215 -30.67 -0.61 2.62
N GLU A 216 -30.09 -0.58 1.42
CA GLU A 216 -30.61 -1.21 0.21
C GLU A 216 -30.28 -2.71 0.10
N GLU A 217 -29.25 -3.21 0.78
CA GLU A 217 -28.92 -4.65 0.82
C GLU A 217 -30.11 -5.49 1.31
N ALA A 218 -30.94 -4.93 2.20
CA ALA A 218 -32.19 -5.54 2.67
C ALA A 218 -33.25 -5.70 1.55
N GLN A 219 -33.04 -5.09 0.37
CA GLN A 219 -33.99 -5.04 -0.74
C GLN A 219 -33.49 -5.75 -2.02
N GLY A 220 -32.37 -6.49 -1.95
CA GLY A 220 -31.90 -7.34 -3.06
C GLY A 220 -31.33 -6.59 -4.27
N GLN A 221 -30.82 -5.36 -4.07
CA GLN A 221 -30.19 -4.53 -5.11
C GLN A 221 -28.81 -5.07 -5.56
N PRO A 222 -28.29 -4.64 -6.73
CA PRO A 222 -27.03 -5.16 -7.28
C PRO A 222 -25.83 -4.94 -6.35
N GLU A 223 -24.89 -5.91 -6.39
CA GLU A 223 -23.69 -5.91 -5.56
C GLU A 223 -22.89 -4.61 -5.73
N PRO A 224 -22.53 -3.94 -4.62
CA PRO A 224 -21.81 -2.69 -4.67
C PRO A 224 -20.38 -2.87 -5.20
N GLY A 225 -19.80 -1.80 -5.75
CA GLY A 225 -18.41 -1.81 -6.24
C GLY A 225 -17.39 -2.13 -5.12
N ALA A 226 -16.21 -2.63 -5.49
CA ALA A 226 -15.20 -3.17 -4.57
C ALA A 226 -14.88 -2.27 -3.36
N LYS A 227 -14.84 -0.95 -3.56
CA LYS A 227 -14.61 0.04 -2.49
C LYS A 227 -15.74 0.05 -1.47
N ILE A 228 -16.99 0.12 -1.95
CA ILE A 228 -18.17 0.17 -1.08
C ILE A 228 -18.34 -1.18 -0.38
N LYS A 229 -18.15 -2.29 -1.10
CA LYS A 229 -18.12 -3.63 -0.52
C LYS A 229 -17.11 -3.74 0.63
N ARG A 230 -15.88 -3.26 0.45
CA ARG A 230 -14.87 -3.27 1.52
C ARG A 230 -15.28 -2.44 2.73
N ILE A 231 -15.90 -1.27 2.54
CA ILE A 231 -16.41 -0.44 3.64
C ILE A 231 -17.50 -1.19 4.42
N LEU A 232 -18.46 -1.80 3.72
CA LEU A 232 -19.52 -2.60 4.34
C LEU A 232 -18.93 -3.79 5.12
N ASP A 233 -17.96 -4.50 4.56
CA ASP A 233 -17.30 -5.65 5.22
C ASP A 233 -16.59 -5.24 6.53
N ILE A 234 -15.98 -4.04 6.55
CA ILE A 234 -15.35 -3.48 7.76
C ILE A 234 -16.43 -3.19 8.83
N TRP A 235 -17.53 -2.56 8.44
CA TRP A 235 -18.65 -2.27 9.35
C TRP A 235 -19.33 -3.53 9.87
N LYS A 236 -19.57 -4.55 9.03
CA LYS A 236 -20.12 -5.86 9.43
C LYS A 236 -19.24 -6.57 10.46
N ALA A 237 -17.93 -6.33 10.43
CA ALA A 237 -16.98 -6.85 11.40
C ALA A 237 -16.91 -6.02 12.70
N GLY A 238 -17.83 -5.07 12.91
CA GLY A 238 -17.89 -4.23 14.11
C GLY A 238 -16.79 -3.17 14.19
N CYS A 239 -16.07 -2.91 13.10
CA CYS A 239 -15.02 -1.90 13.02
C CYS A 239 -15.45 -0.71 12.16
N GLY A 240 -14.88 0.48 12.38
CA GLY A 240 -15.16 1.67 11.58
C GLY A 240 -14.01 1.99 10.64
N VAL A 241 -14.32 2.38 9.40
CA VAL A 241 -13.30 2.69 8.39
C VAL A 241 -12.43 3.86 8.84
N VAL A 242 -11.12 3.73 8.72
CA VAL A 242 -10.20 4.82 9.01
C VAL A 242 -10.07 5.69 7.76
N CYS A 243 -10.40 6.97 7.88
CA CYS A 243 -10.20 7.95 6.82
C CYS A 243 -9.08 8.91 7.20
N LEU A 244 -7.91 8.73 6.61
CA LEU A 244 -6.73 9.53 6.88
C LEU A 244 -6.60 10.63 5.82
N HIS A 245 -6.80 11.89 6.21
CA HIS A 245 -6.54 13.03 5.32
C HIS A 245 -5.06 13.44 5.40
N VAL A 246 -4.44 13.64 4.24
CA VAL A 246 -3.03 14.02 4.12
C VAL A 246 -2.84 15.08 3.03
N PHE A 247 -1.74 15.83 3.11
CA PHE A 247 -1.35 16.85 2.13
C PHE A 247 -2.47 17.87 1.84
N HIS A 248 -2.89 18.59 2.89
CA HIS A 248 -3.94 19.61 2.83
C HIS A 248 -3.50 20.87 2.09
N SER A 249 -4.48 21.71 1.74
CA SER A 249 -4.25 23.06 1.20
C SER A 249 -3.42 23.06 -0.08
N VAL A 250 -3.65 22.08 -0.95
CA VAL A 250 -3.01 21.97 -2.26
C VAL A 250 -4.00 22.31 -3.37
N ILE A 251 -3.46 22.67 -4.54
CA ILE A 251 -4.28 22.86 -5.73
C ILE A 251 -4.72 21.50 -6.31
N PRO A 252 -5.79 21.45 -7.13
CA PRO A 252 -6.32 20.18 -7.62
C PRO A 252 -5.30 19.33 -8.38
N VAL A 253 -4.56 19.92 -9.33
CA VAL A 253 -3.54 19.18 -10.11
C VAL A 253 -2.44 18.57 -9.24
N GLU A 254 -2.12 19.19 -8.10
CA GLU A 254 -1.18 18.64 -7.14
C GLU A 254 -1.78 17.44 -6.40
N ALA A 255 -3.04 17.54 -5.96
CA ALA A 255 -3.75 16.40 -5.35
C ALA A 255 -3.88 15.22 -6.33
N HIS A 256 -4.15 15.49 -7.61
CA HIS A 256 -4.16 14.48 -8.68
C HIS A 256 -2.79 13.78 -8.81
N THR A 257 -1.71 14.56 -8.83
CA THR A 257 -0.35 14.05 -8.97
C THR A 257 0.07 13.19 -7.78
N ARG A 258 -0.25 13.63 -6.55
CA ARG A 258 0.03 12.87 -5.32
C ARG A 258 -0.78 11.57 -5.25
N GLU A 259 -2.06 11.61 -5.63
CA GLU A 259 -2.90 10.41 -5.73
C GLU A 259 -2.33 9.40 -6.74
N ALA A 260 -1.95 9.85 -7.94
CA ALA A 260 -1.35 9.01 -8.97
C ALA A 260 -0.09 8.30 -8.47
N ALA A 261 0.84 9.04 -7.87
CA ALA A 261 2.09 8.52 -7.34
C ALA A 261 1.85 7.43 -6.28
N MET A 262 0.94 7.65 -5.33
CA MET A 262 0.63 6.67 -4.30
C MET A 262 -0.07 5.42 -4.86
N ILE A 263 -0.97 5.56 -5.83
CA ILE A 263 -1.61 4.42 -6.51
C ILE A 263 -0.57 3.59 -7.26
N ASP A 264 0.33 4.23 -8.01
CA ASP A 264 1.36 3.50 -8.78
C ASP A 264 2.37 2.81 -7.86
N ALA A 265 2.71 3.43 -6.72
CA ALA A 265 3.59 2.81 -5.73
C ALA A 265 2.97 1.54 -5.11
N ILE A 266 1.69 1.60 -4.70
CA ILE A 266 0.95 0.46 -4.14
C ILE A 266 0.57 -0.57 -5.22
N GLY A 267 0.25 -0.12 -6.42
CA GLY A 267 -0.29 -0.94 -7.49
C GLY A 267 -1.81 -1.07 -7.41
N LEU A 268 -2.48 -0.82 -8.54
CA LEU A 268 -3.95 -0.79 -8.64
C LEU A 268 -4.61 -2.11 -8.19
N SER A 269 -3.96 -3.26 -8.41
CA SER A 269 -4.48 -4.58 -8.00
C SER A 269 -4.60 -4.76 -6.48
N ASN A 270 -3.91 -3.93 -5.69
CA ASN A 270 -3.94 -3.97 -4.23
C ASN A 270 -4.92 -2.93 -3.64
N LEU A 271 -5.61 -2.17 -4.49
CA LEU A 271 -6.54 -1.10 -4.10
C LEU A 271 -7.94 -1.37 -4.67
N CYS A 272 -8.94 -0.78 -4.04
CA CYS A 272 -10.31 -0.72 -4.54
C CYS A 272 -10.53 0.43 -5.56
N ASN A 273 -9.46 1.14 -5.94
CA ASN A 273 -9.49 2.16 -6.98
C ASN A 273 -9.88 1.53 -8.33
N LEU A 274 -10.81 2.15 -9.06
CA LEU A 274 -11.23 1.65 -10.39
C LEU A 274 -10.19 1.93 -11.47
N LYS A 275 -9.39 2.99 -11.29
CA LYS A 275 -8.36 3.42 -12.24
C LYS A 275 -7.20 4.09 -11.52
N GLY A 276 -6.07 4.15 -12.22
CA GLY A 276 -4.91 4.95 -11.82
C GLY A 276 -5.21 6.45 -11.76
N GLY A 277 -4.24 7.20 -11.24
CA GLY A 277 -4.27 8.65 -11.22
C GLY A 277 -3.70 9.29 -12.49
N GLU A 278 -3.62 10.61 -12.48
CA GLU A 278 -3.04 11.39 -13.57
C GLU A 278 -1.95 12.31 -13.01
N TYR A 279 -0.84 12.40 -13.73
CA TYR A 279 0.30 13.23 -13.33
C TYR A 279 0.26 14.61 -13.99
N TYR A 280 0.61 15.63 -13.22
CA TYR A 280 0.76 17.01 -13.67
C TYR A 280 2.10 17.59 -13.20
N GLY A 281 2.49 18.71 -13.80
CA GLY A 281 3.74 19.41 -13.50
C GLY A 281 4.97 18.55 -13.75
N VAL A 282 6.06 18.84 -13.06
CA VAL A 282 7.37 18.19 -13.24
C VAL A 282 7.30 16.66 -13.13
N ILE A 283 6.38 16.12 -12.33
CA ILE A 283 6.26 14.66 -12.11
C ILE A 283 5.71 13.94 -13.35
N SER A 284 4.93 14.60 -14.21
CA SER A 284 4.42 13.96 -15.44
C SER A 284 5.51 13.60 -16.45
N THR A 285 6.67 14.27 -16.36
CA THR A 285 7.84 14.03 -17.21
C THR A 285 8.81 12.99 -16.64
N LYS A 286 8.53 12.47 -15.44
CA LYS A 286 9.42 11.56 -14.71
C LYS A 286 9.24 10.12 -15.17
N SER A 287 10.30 9.32 -14.99
CA SER A 287 10.21 7.89 -15.23
C SER A 287 9.27 7.21 -14.23
N ALA A 288 8.69 6.06 -14.60
CA ALA A 288 7.83 5.29 -13.71
C ALA A 288 8.54 4.95 -12.37
N LYS A 289 9.84 4.68 -12.41
CA LYS A 289 10.67 4.47 -11.21
C LYS A 289 10.67 5.70 -10.29
N GLU A 290 10.90 6.89 -10.84
CA GLU A 290 10.89 8.14 -10.06
C GLU A 290 9.49 8.46 -9.52
N GLN A 291 8.44 8.21 -10.30
CA GLN A 291 7.05 8.39 -9.88
C GLN A 291 6.67 7.46 -8.73
N CYS A 292 7.02 6.17 -8.83
CA CYS A 292 6.84 5.19 -7.75
C CYS A 292 7.67 5.57 -6.51
N HIS A 293 8.93 5.98 -6.67
CA HIS A 293 9.78 6.44 -5.55
C HIS A 293 9.17 7.64 -4.82
N PHE A 294 8.61 8.60 -5.57
CA PHE A 294 7.86 9.72 -5.01
C PHE A 294 6.58 9.25 -4.30
N GLY A 295 5.86 8.27 -4.86
CA GLY A 295 4.72 7.65 -4.20
C GLY A 295 5.06 6.99 -2.86
N VAL A 296 6.19 6.27 -2.78
CA VAL A 296 6.69 5.67 -1.54
C VAL A 296 7.00 6.74 -0.49
N HIS A 297 7.64 7.85 -0.88
CA HIS A 297 7.86 9.00 0.00
C HIS A 297 6.56 9.54 0.59
N LEU A 298 5.56 9.76 -0.26
CA LEU A 298 4.25 10.24 0.18
C LEU A 298 3.56 9.27 1.15
N LEU A 299 3.64 7.96 0.89
CA LEU A 299 3.07 6.93 1.76
C LEU A 299 3.78 6.87 3.12
N ARG A 300 5.11 7.05 3.17
CA ARG A 300 5.84 7.14 4.44
C ARG A 300 5.43 8.38 5.25
N ASN A 301 5.27 9.52 4.57
CA ASN A 301 4.74 10.73 5.22
C ASN A 301 3.32 10.50 5.75
N ALA A 302 2.46 9.83 4.97
CA ALA A 302 1.11 9.48 5.41
C ALA A 302 1.12 8.55 6.63
N MET A 303 2.02 7.56 6.68
CA MET A 303 2.20 6.71 7.87
C MET A 303 2.60 7.55 9.08
N ASN A 304 3.58 8.43 8.95
CA ASN A 304 4.02 9.26 10.06
C ASN A 304 2.90 10.17 10.58
N ILE A 305 2.11 10.75 9.67
CA ILE A 305 0.91 11.53 10.03
C ILE A 305 -0.07 10.63 10.80
N PHE A 306 -0.36 9.42 10.31
CA PHE A 306 -1.27 8.49 10.98
C PHE A 306 -0.81 8.08 12.39
N LEU A 307 0.48 7.78 12.56
CA LEU A 307 1.07 7.44 13.85
C LEU A 307 0.97 8.60 14.86
N HIS A 308 1.13 9.84 14.38
CA HIS A 308 1.05 11.03 15.22
C HIS A 308 -0.40 11.44 15.53
N GLU A 309 -1.29 11.37 14.54
CA GLU A 309 -2.70 11.78 14.67
C GLU A 309 -3.59 10.77 15.41
N GLY A 310 -3.13 9.52 15.51
CA GLY A 310 -3.88 8.41 16.10
C GLY A 310 -4.90 7.79 15.13
N GLU A 311 -5.49 6.67 15.55
CA GLU A 311 -6.49 5.97 14.76
C GLU A 311 -7.89 6.52 15.03
N ARG A 312 -8.57 6.93 13.96
CA ARG A 312 -9.94 7.47 13.99
C ARG A 312 -10.81 6.64 13.07
N GLN A 313 -11.80 5.98 13.63
CA GLN A 313 -12.68 5.05 12.92
C GLN A 313 -14.05 5.67 12.70
N LEU A 314 -14.56 5.60 11.47
CA LEU A 314 -15.86 6.13 11.06
C LEU A 314 -16.89 5.01 10.92
N PHE A 315 -17.98 5.17 11.66
CA PHE A 315 -19.13 4.27 11.71
C PHE A 315 -20.38 4.98 11.19
N PRO A 316 -21.33 4.25 10.60
CA PRO A 316 -22.68 4.76 10.42
C PRO A 316 -23.36 4.93 11.78
N SER A 317 -24.15 5.99 11.95
CA SER A 317 -24.84 6.29 13.21
C SER A 317 -25.81 5.22 13.68
N ASP A 318 -26.32 4.42 12.74
CA ASP A 318 -27.40 3.47 12.96
C ASP A 318 -26.87 2.06 13.34
N ILE A 319 -25.55 1.88 13.41
CA ILE A 319 -24.86 0.60 13.71
C ILE A 319 -23.93 0.75 14.93
N SER A 320 -24.22 1.71 15.82
CA SER A 320 -23.33 2.09 16.93
C SER A 320 -23.51 1.26 18.18
#